data_AF-A0A931M5U0-F1
#
_entry.id   AF-A0A931M5U0-F1
#
_cell.length_a   1.000
_cell.length_b   1.000
_cell.length_c   1.000
_cell.angle_alpha   90.00
_cell.angle_beta   90.00
_cell.angle_gamma   90.00
#
_symmetry.space_group_name_H-M   'P 1'
#
loop_
_entity.id
_entity.type
_entity.pdbx_description
1 polymer ?
#
loop_
_entity_poly.entity_id
_entity_poly.type
_entity_poly.pdbx_seq_one_letter_code
_entity_poly.pdbx_strand_id
1 'polypeptide(L)'
;MNSRRNFLVQSSLATTAMFLLKPLKTFAGESSFFSLTGIRNNKLFFLHTTNLDSFNDAHVIKYVEEIKIKHVNTILLKAAHHNETASLTYDAFLAEDSTVSFTKDQYQIINKGNIRTGVVTIDTGENNAIEKVNRLAAYLKKEKKCSVVICLSRLGYKNNNTPDDITLAKHSADLDIIIGGHPENFHQHPIIVLNSKNSEVIIHASSGQTTGYGKIEIDFDELGRKKNINFTA
;
A
#
# COMPACT_ATOMS: atom_id res chain seq x y z
N MET A 1 3.12 -25.18 87.87
CA MET A 1 2.41 -23.89 87.90
C MET A 1 1.99 -23.53 86.48
N ASN A 2 0.68 -23.39 86.27
CA ASN A 2 -0.08 -22.52 85.32
C ASN A 2 0.47 -22.32 83.89
N SER A 3 -0.27 -22.39 82.78
CA SER A 3 -1.68 -22.08 82.50
C SER A 3 -2.06 -22.59 81.11
N ARG A 4 -3.33 -22.92 80.92
CA ARG A 4 -4.01 -23.12 79.63
C ARG A 4 -4.02 -21.81 78.80
N ARG A 5 -4.05 -21.91 77.46
CA ARG A 5 -5.09 -21.37 76.54
C ARG A 5 -4.60 -21.19 75.09
N ASN A 6 -5.21 -21.97 74.19
CA ASN A 6 -6.03 -21.56 73.05
C ASN A 6 -5.57 -20.45 72.05
N PHE A 7 -5.43 -20.89 70.79
CA PHE A 7 -6.33 -20.58 69.63
C PHE A 7 -6.07 -19.33 68.74
N LEU A 8 -6.15 -19.59 67.42
CA LEU A 8 -6.26 -18.69 66.24
C LEU A 8 -4.97 -17.96 65.83
N VAL A 9 -4.67 -17.64 64.57
CA VAL A 9 -5.49 -17.07 63.49
C VAL A 9 -4.79 -17.33 62.13
N GLN A 10 -5.62 -17.66 61.13
CA GLN A 10 -5.60 -17.33 59.69
C GLN A 10 -4.30 -17.05 58.90
N SER A 11 -4.34 -17.61 57.68
CA SER A 11 -3.99 -17.01 56.38
C SER A 11 -2.74 -16.14 56.25
N SER A 12 -1.78 -16.61 55.46
CA SER A 12 -1.21 -15.80 54.38
C SER A 12 -0.48 -16.70 53.38
N LEU A 13 -0.79 -16.49 52.10
CA LEU A 13 0.02 -16.92 50.98
C LEU A 13 1.42 -16.33 51.12
N ALA A 14 2.46 -17.14 50.94
CA ALA A 14 3.68 -16.72 50.22
C ALA A 14 4.72 -17.85 50.19
N THR A 15 5.08 -18.23 48.97
CA THR A 15 6.48 -18.36 48.57
C THR A 15 7.25 -19.57 49.11
N THR A 16 7.35 -20.60 48.29
CA THR A 16 8.67 -21.04 47.84
C THR A 16 8.58 -21.77 46.51
N ALA A 17 9.20 -21.16 45.50
CA ALA A 17 9.47 -21.77 44.22
C ALA A 17 10.58 -22.82 44.35
N MET A 18 10.32 -24.05 43.91
CA MET A 18 11.29 -25.04 43.43
C MET A 18 10.44 -26.08 42.67
N PHE A 19 10.77 -26.60 41.51
CA PHE A 19 11.96 -26.57 40.68
C PHE A 19 11.50 -27.14 39.33
N LEU A 20 12.12 -26.66 38.24
CA LEU A 20 12.35 -27.40 36.99
C LEU A 20 11.14 -28.06 36.30
N LEU A 21 10.84 -27.60 35.09
CA LEU A 21 10.97 -28.41 33.86
C LEU A 21 10.62 -27.52 32.65
N LYS A 22 11.61 -27.26 31.79
CA LYS A 22 11.39 -27.07 30.36
C LYS A 22 12.12 -28.23 29.65
N PRO A 23 11.72 -28.67 28.44
CA PRO A 23 10.54 -28.26 27.68
C PRO A 23 9.72 -29.47 27.16
N LEU A 24 8.41 -29.31 27.04
CA LEU A 24 7.61 -30.12 26.11
C LEU A 24 6.88 -29.16 25.17
N LYS A 25 7.30 -29.17 23.90
CA LYS A 25 6.56 -28.57 22.79
C LYS A 25 5.38 -29.49 22.50
N THR A 26 4.17 -29.06 22.82
CA THR A 26 2.97 -29.63 22.20
C THR A 26 1.87 -28.59 22.06
N PHE A 27 1.30 -28.61 20.86
CA PHE A 27 0.26 -27.78 20.29
C PHE A 27 -1.11 -28.18 20.87
N ALA A 28 -1.89 -27.24 21.43
CA ALA A 28 -3.36 -27.19 21.45
C ALA A 28 -3.91 -26.27 22.58
N GLY A 29 -4.98 -25.51 22.26
CA GLY A 29 -5.80 -24.72 23.20
C GLY A 29 -5.43 -23.24 23.22
N GLU A 30 -6.32 -22.25 23.14
CA GLU A 30 -7.78 -22.21 23.29
C GLU A 30 -8.31 -21.01 22.48
N SER A 31 -9.54 -21.13 21.98
CA SER A 31 -10.32 -20.04 21.42
C SER A 31 -10.65 -19.03 22.53
N SER A 32 -9.85 -17.97 22.66
CA SER A 32 -10.22 -16.80 23.46
C SER A 32 -11.31 -15.99 22.72
N PHE A 33 -12.56 -16.36 22.97
CA PHE A 33 -13.74 -15.52 22.73
C PHE A 33 -13.71 -14.35 23.72
N PHE A 34 -13.14 -13.22 23.31
CA PHE A 34 -13.56 -11.83 23.54
C PHE A 34 -12.37 -10.89 23.29
N SER A 35 -12.21 -10.49 22.03
CA SER A 35 -11.77 -9.13 21.72
C SER A 35 -12.63 -8.61 20.58
N LEU A 36 -13.72 -7.91 20.93
CA LEU A 36 -14.43 -6.99 20.04
C LEU A 36 -13.56 -5.76 19.74
N THR A 37 -12.30 -5.97 19.36
CA THR A 37 -11.48 -4.96 18.71
C THR A 37 -11.61 -5.19 17.22
N GLY A 38 -12.24 -4.23 16.54
CA GLY A 38 -12.62 -4.31 15.13
C GLY A 38 -11.55 -4.95 14.26
N ILE A 39 -12.00 -5.72 13.27
CA ILE A 39 -11.17 -6.28 12.21
C ILE A 39 -10.22 -5.17 11.74
N ARG A 40 -8.97 -5.21 12.18
CA ARG A 40 -7.93 -4.37 11.59
C ARG A 40 -7.77 -4.96 10.20
N ASN A 41 -8.44 -4.36 9.23
CA ASN A 41 -8.35 -4.78 7.85
C ASN A 41 -6.95 -4.35 7.36
N ASN A 42 -5.94 -5.17 7.70
CA ASN A 42 -4.53 -4.93 7.42
C ASN A 42 -4.18 -5.16 5.94
N LYS A 43 -5.17 -5.11 5.05
CA LYS A 43 -4.98 -5.23 3.62
C LYS A 43 -5.31 -3.91 2.97
N LEU A 44 -4.44 -3.48 2.06
CA LEU A 44 -4.67 -2.33 1.20
C LEU A 44 -4.65 -2.81 -0.25
N PHE A 45 -5.69 -2.44 -0.99
CA PHE A 45 -5.84 -2.76 -2.40
C PHE A 45 -5.58 -1.49 -3.21
N PHE A 46 -4.63 -1.55 -4.13
CA PHE A 46 -4.45 -0.54 -5.16
C PHE A 46 -5.05 -1.06 -6.44
N LEU A 47 -6.06 -0.37 -6.94
CA LEU A 47 -6.60 -0.59 -8.27
C LEU A 47 -6.11 0.55 -9.16
N HIS A 48 -5.72 0.24 -10.38
CA HIS A 48 -5.52 1.25 -11.40
C HIS A 48 -6.11 0.79 -12.73
N THR A 49 -6.47 1.73 -13.58
CA THR A 49 -7.18 1.45 -14.83
C THR A 49 -6.51 2.15 -16.01
N THR A 50 -6.73 1.60 -17.21
CA THR A 50 -6.47 2.31 -18.47
C THR A 50 -7.39 3.53 -18.60
N ASN A 51 -7.30 4.24 -19.72
CA ASN A 51 -8.44 5.03 -20.15
C ASN A 51 -9.62 4.08 -20.40
N LEU A 52 -10.73 4.27 -19.68
CA LEU A 52 -11.93 3.45 -19.80
C LEU A 52 -13.03 4.33 -20.41
N ASP A 53 -13.69 3.81 -21.42
CA ASP A 53 -14.87 4.40 -22.02
C ASP A 53 -16.14 3.91 -21.31
N SER A 54 -17.07 4.83 -21.03
CA SER A 54 -18.28 4.51 -20.24
C SER A 54 -19.20 3.51 -20.95
N PHE A 55 -19.19 3.47 -22.28
CA PHE A 55 -20.05 2.60 -23.05
C PHE A 55 -19.37 1.26 -23.35
N ASN A 56 -18.15 1.30 -23.88
CA ASN A 56 -17.44 0.10 -24.31
C ASN A 56 -16.89 -0.72 -23.12
N ASP A 57 -16.57 -0.07 -22.00
CA ASP A 57 -15.93 -0.73 -20.84
C ASP A 57 -16.85 -0.86 -19.62
N ALA A 58 -18.17 -0.76 -19.81
CA ALA A 58 -19.15 -0.82 -18.72
C ALA A 58 -18.99 -2.05 -17.80
N HIS A 59 -18.58 -3.20 -18.37
CA HIS A 59 -18.30 -4.42 -17.60
C HIS A 59 -17.07 -4.27 -16.69
N VAL A 60 -16.01 -3.64 -17.17
CA VAL A 60 -14.78 -3.38 -16.39
C VAL A 60 -15.07 -2.37 -15.29
N ILE A 61 -15.80 -1.29 -15.62
CA ILE A 61 -16.23 -0.26 -14.67
C ILE A 61 -17.02 -0.90 -13.52
N LYS A 62 -18.04 -1.68 -13.84
CA LYS A 62 -18.86 -2.37 -12.84
C LYS A 62 -18.02 -3.32 -11.96
N TYR A 63 -17.10 -4.06 -12.56
CA TYR A 63 -16.23 -4.97 -11.81
C TYR A 63 -15.30 -4.21 -10.84
N VAL A 64 -14.71 -3.09 -11.27
CA VAL A 64 -13.89 -2.22 -10.40
C VAL A 64 -14.71 -1.65 -9.25
N GLU A 65 -15.97 -1.25 -9.50
CA GLU A 65 -16.89 -0.80 -8.45
C GLU A 65 -17.22 -1.92 -7.45
N GLU A 66 -17.48 -3.14 -7.92
CA GLU A 66 -17.71 -4.30 -7.08
C GLU A 66 -16.51 -4.60 -6.16
N ILE A 67 -15.27 -4.52 -6.67
CA ILE A 67 -14.07 -4.66 -5.84
C ILE A 67 -14.02 -3.55 -4.78
N LYS A 68 -14.25 -2.29 -5.18
CA LYS A 68 -14.20 -1.15 -4.26
C LYS A 68 -15.24 -1.26 -3.14
N ILE A 69 -16.44 -1.78 -3.44
CA ILE A 69 -17.49 -2.05 -2.46
C ILE A 69 -17.10 -3.20 -1.53
N LYS A 70 -16.57 -4.29 -2.09
CA LYS A 70 -16.15 -5.49 -1.33
C LYS A 70 -14.96 -5.22 -0.42
N HIS A 71 -14.06 -4.34 -0.83
CA HIS A 71 -12.81 -4.04 -0.13
C HIS A 71 -12.74 -2.56 0.23
N VAL A 72 -13.22 -2.19 1.41
CA VAL A 72 -13.27 -0.80 1.90
C VAL A 72 -11.91 -0.08 1.91
N ASN A 73 -10.82 -0.82 2.05
CA ASN A 73 -9.45 -0.31 1.95
C ASN A 73 -8.90 -0.41 0.52
N THR A 74 -9.68 0.07 -0.44
CA THR A 74 -9.26 0.19 -1.84
C THR A 74 -8.94 1.64 -2.17
N ILE A 75 -7.81 1.84 -2.84
CA ILE A 75 -7.37 3.10 -3.45
C ILE A 75 -7.41 2.89 -4.97
N LEU A 76 -8.28 3.63 -5.65
CA LEU A 76 -8.41 3.62 -7.10
C LEU A 76 -7.58 4.77 -7.71
N LEU A 77 -6.71 4.41 -8.65
CA LEU A 77 -5.70 5.29 -9.22
C LEU A 77 -5.81 5.34 -10.75
N LYS A 78 -5.40 6.45 -11.36
CA LYS A 78 -5.27 6.57 -12.82
C LYS A 78 -4.03 7.37 -13.19
N ALA A 79 -3.21 6.85 -14.09
CA ALA A 79 -2.18 7.63 -14.76
C ALA A 79 -2.49 7.54 -16.25
N ALA A 80 -2.96 8.63 -16.88
CA ALA A 80 -3.48 8.55 -18.24
C ALA A 80 -3.14 9.77 -19.09
N HIS A 81 -3.17 9.54 -20.41
CA HIS A 81 -2.86 10.51 -21.45
C HIS A 81 -4.11 11.23 -22.01
N HIS A 82 -5.34 10.81 -21.69
CA HIS A 82 -6.55 11.43 -22.24
C HIS A 82 -7.62 11.65 -21.18
N ASN A 83 -8.41 12.72 -21.36
CA ASN A 83 -9.37 13.26 -20.39
C ASN A 83 -10.74 12.56 -20.38
N GLU A 84 -10.92 11.42 -21.04
CA GLU A 84 -12.18 10.69 -20.94
C GLU A 84 -12.25 9.90 -19.62
N THR A 85 -12.93 10.48 -18.65
CA THR A 85 -13.27 9.84 -17.40
C THR A 85 -14.55 9.04 -17.58
N ALA A 86 -14.44 7.71 -17.62
CA ALA A 86 -15.48 6.83 -17.12
C ALA A 86 -16.07 7.36 -15.79
N SER A 87 -17.33 7.02 -15.49
CA SER A 87 -18.05 7.40 -14.26
C SER A 87 -17.40 6.96 -12.92
N LEU A 88 -16.18 6.43 -12.94
CA LEU A 88 -15.44 6.01 -11.76
C LEU A 88 -14.88 7.22 -11.00
N THR A 89 -15.11 7.24 -9.68
CA THR A 89 -14.46 8.19 -8.78
C THR A 89 -13.10 7.66 -8.32
N TYR A 90 -12.03 8.25 -8.86
CA TYR A 90 -10.64 7.96 -8.51
C TYR A 90 -10.25 8.64 -7.19
N ASP A 91 -9.46 7.96 -6.36
CA ASP A 91 -8.89 8.55 -5.14
C ASP A 91 -7.68 9.46 -5.46
N ALA A 92 -6.93 9.14 -6.53
CA ALA A 92 -5.90 9.99 -7.13
C ALA A 92 -5.76 9.72 -8.63
N PHE A 93 -5.45 10.76 -9.41
CA PHE A 93 -5.19 10.61 -10.84
C PHE A 93 -4.15 11.62 -11.36
N LEU A 94 -3.52 11.27 -12.48
CA LEU A 94 -2.64 12.12 -13.27
C LEU A 94 -3.18 12.19 -14.71
N ALA A 95 -3.51 13.40 -15.16
CA ALA A 95 -4.09 13.69 -16.48
C ALA A 95 -3.19 14.62 -17.31
N GLU A 96 -3.39 14.64 -18.63
CA GLU A 96 -2.55 15.36 -19.59
C GLU A 96 -2.66 16.89 -19.47
N ASP A 97 -3.88 17.40 -19.21
CA ASP A 97 -4.15 18.83 -19.17
C ASP A 97 -4.15 19.36 -17.73
N SER A 98 -2.93 19.47 -17.19
CA SER A 98 -2.46 20.43 -16.15
C SER A 98 -3.21 20.55 -14.81
N THR A 99 -4.34 19.89 -14.62
CA THR A 99 -5.11 19.88 -13.37
C THR A 99 -4.80 18.59 -12.63
N VAL A 100 -3.53 18.44 -12.25
CA VAL A 100 -3.21 17.59 -11.13
C VAL A 100 -4.01 18.14 -9.96
N SER A 101 -4.89 17.34 -9.36
CA SER A 101 -5.75 17.78 -8.24
C SER A 101 -4.94 18.17 -6.97
N PHE A 102 -3.60 18.18 -7.05
CA PHE A 102 -2.68 18.53 -5.98
C PHE A 102 -2.37 20.02 -6.01
N THR A 103 -3.07 20.75 -5.16
CA THR A 103 -2.72 22.12 -4.82
C THR A 103 -1.32 22.18 -4.21
N LYS A 104 -0.49 23.10 -4.71
CA LYS A 104 0.74 23.69 -4.14
C LYS A 104 1.95 22.76 -3.84
N ASP A 105 1.76 21.49 -3.47
CA ASP A 105 2.85 20.63 -2.98
C ASP A 105 3.12 19.36 -3.80
N GLN A 106 2.41 19.13 -4.92
CA GLN A 106 2.63 18.01 -5.86
C GLN A 106 2.55 16.59 -5.23
N TYR A 107 1.94 16.45 -4.05
CA TYR A 107 1.65 15.16 -3.41
C TYR A 107 0.24 15.17 -2.77
N GLN A 108 -0.28 13.98 -2.48
CA GLN A 108 -1.50 13.76 -1.70
C GLN A 108 -1.27 12.66 -0.66
N ILE A 109 -2.00 12.71 0.45
CA ILE A 109 -2.07 11.62 1.42
C ILE A 109 -3.50 11.07 1.41
N ILE A 110 -3.62 9.77 1.16
CA ILE A 110 -4.88 9.03 1.18
C ILE A 110 -4.87 8.11 2.39
N ASN A 111 -5.94 8.17 3.18
CA ASN A 111 -6.11 7.33 4.37
C ASN A 111 -7.19 6.28 4.10
N LYS A 112 -6.86 5.01 4.30
CA LYS A 112 -7.83 3.89 4.28
C LYS A 112 -7.65 3.07 5.54
N GLY A 113 -8.63 3.14 6.45
CA GLY A 113 -8.47 2.68 7.82
C GLY A 113 -7.30 3.38 8.51
N ASN A 114 -6.37 2.60 9.07
CA ASN A 114 -5.17 3.11 9.75
C ASN A 114 -3.96 3.27 8.82
N ILE A 115 -4.11 2.96 7.53
CA ILE A 115 -3.00 2.96 6.57
C ILE A 115 -2.99 4.29 5.83
N ARG A 116 -1.83 4.94 5.84
CA ARG A 116 -1.58 6.19 5.12
C ARG A 116 -0.77 5.92 3.87
N THR A 117 -1.29 6.32 2.73
CA THR A 117 -0.61 6.22 1.44
C THR A 117 -0.25 7.62 0.97
N GLY A 118 1.04 7.87 0.75
CA GLY A 118 1.51 9.06 0.06
C GLY A 118 1.50 8.83 -1.45
N VAL A 119 0.93 9.78 -2.19
CA VAL A 119 0.88 9.76 -3.65
C VAL A 119 1.72 10.92 -4.17
N VAL A 120 2.65 10.64 -5.08
CA VAL A 120 3.43 11.65 -5.81
C VAL A 120 3.17 11.50 -7.30
N THR A 121 3.24 12.61 -8.05
CA THR A 121 3.10 12.59 -9.51
C THR A 121 4.37 13.03 -10.20
N ILE A 122 4.62 12.40 -11.35
CA ILE A 122 5.68 12.80 -12.25
C ILE A 122 5.21 12.78 -13.71
N ASP A 123 5.50 13.86 -14.40
CA ASP A 123 5.15 14.07 -15.80
C ASP A 123 6.37 13.99 -16.74
N THR A 124 6.10 13.74 -18.01
CA THR A 124 7.06 13.93 -19.10
C THR A 124 7.60 15.37 -19.12
N GLY A 125 8.92 15.53 -19.30
CA GLY A 125 9.57 16.84 -19.34
C GLY A 125 10.07 17.37 -17.99
N GLU A 126 9.86 16.63 -16.89
CA GLU A 126 10.43 17.01 -15.58
C GLU A 126 11.92 16.65 -15.46
N ASN A 127 12.80 17.64 -15.62
CA ASN A 127 14.27 17.47 -15.63
C ASN A 127 14.86 16.87 -14.34
N ASN A 128 14.19 17.00 -13.19
CA ASN A 128 14.68 16.53 -11.88
C ASN A 128 13.75 15.47 -11.25
N ALA A 129 13.12 14.63 -12.08
CA ALA A 129 12.14 13.64 -11.65
C ALA A 129 12.60 12.78 -10.45
N ILE A 130 13.81 12.22 -10.52
CA ILE A 130 14.38 11.36 -9.48
C ILE A 130 14.55 12.12 -8.17
N GLU A 131 15.11 13.32 -8.23
CA GLU A 131 15.33 14.17 -7.06
C GLU A 131 13.99 14.55 -6.40
N LYS A 132 13.03 14.99 -7.20
CA LYS A 132 11.68 15.34 -6.74
C LYS A 132 11.01 14.17 -6.05
N VAL A 133 10.99 12.99 -6.68
CA VAL A 133 10.37 11.78 -6.13
C VAL A 133 11.07 11.36 -4.84
N ASN A 134 12.40 11.37 -4.79
CA ASN A 134 13.14 11.02 -3.57
C ASN A 134 12.88 11.99 -2.42
N ARG A 135 12.85 13.30 -2.69
CA ARG A 135 12.53 14.32 -1.69
C ARG A 135 11.14 14.12 -1.12
N LEU A 136 10.14 13.96 -1.99
CA LEU A 136 8.74 13.77 -1.57
C LEU A 136 8.52 12.41 -0.88
N ALA A 137 9.11 11.33 -1.39
CA ALA A 137 9.01 10.01 -0.77
C ALA A 137 9.62 9.99 0.63
N ALA A 138 10.79 10.59 0.80
CA ALA A 138 11.42 10.73 2.12
C ALA A 138 10.54 11.55 3.07
N TYR A 139 10.00 12.68 2.63
CA TYR A 139 9.07 13.50 3.41
C TYR A 139 7.81 12.71 3.83
N LEU A 140 7.19 12.01 2.88
CA LEU A 140 5.97 11.23 3.09
C LEU A 140 6.22 10.05 4.06
N LYS A 141 7.29 9.29 3.89
CA LYS A 141 7.63 8.18 4.79
C LYS A 141 8.04 8.67 6.18
N LYS A 142 8.92 9.66 6.27
CA LYS A 142 9.61 10.02 7.53
C LYS A 142 8.83 11.03 8.36
N GLU A 143 8.28 12.06 7.72
CA GLU A 143 7.59 13.15 8.41
C GLU A 143 6.09 12.91 8.46
N LYS A 144 5.49 12.56 7.31
CA LYS A 144 4.04 12.27 7.24
C LYS A 144 3.68 10.85 7.65
N LYS A 145 4.68 10.00 7.90
CA LYS A 145 4.52 8.63 8.42
C LYS A 145 3.56 7.80 7.55
N CYS A 146 3.66 7.98 6.22
CA CYS A 146 2.98 7.13 5.26
C CYS A 146 3.56 5.71 5.32
N SER A 147 2.68 4.71 5.34
CA SER A 147 3.06 3.30 5.31
C SER A 147 3.49 2.89 3.90
N VAL A 148 2.89 3.49 2.88
CA VAL A 148 3.19 3.27 1.45
C VAL A 148 3.38 4.62 0.75
N VAL A 149 4.34 4.71 -0.16
CA VAL A 149 4.49 5.81 -1.11
C VAL A 149 4.39 5.26 -2.52
N ILE A 150 3.47 5.84 -3.29
CA ILE A 150 3.23 5.49 -4.69
C ILE A 150 3.56 6.68 -5.59
N CYS A 151 4.06 6.41 -6.78
CA CYS A 151 4.29 7.38 -7.83
C CYS A 151 3.36 7.10 -9.00
N LEU A 152 2.53 8.07 -9.38
CA LEU A 152 1.82 8.06 -10.66
C LEU A 152 2.73 8.70 -11.71
N SER A 153 3.09 7.95 -12.75
CA SER A 153 4.11 8.34 -13.70
C SER A 153 3.61 8.36 -15.14
N ARG A 154 3.93 9.43 -15.86
CA ARG A 154 3.81 9.48 -17.33
C ARG A 154 5.14 9.33 -18.06
N LEU A 155 6.24 9.01 -17.36
CA LEU A 155 7.57 8.85 -17.98
C LEU A 155 7.58 7.72 -19.00
N GLY A 156 6.89 6.62 -18.71
CA GLY A 156 6.84 5.41 -19.54
C GLY A 156 7.84 4.35 -19.08
N TYR A 157 7.53 3.09 -19.43
CA TYR A 157 8.23 1.93 -18.86
C TYR A 157 9.71 1.88 -19.21
N LYS A 158 10.00 1.89 -20.51
CA LYS A 158 11.34 1.89 -21.09
C LYS A 158 11.28 2.73 -22.36
N ASN A 159 11.88 3.90 -22.31
CA ASN A 159 11.91 4.83 -23.42
C ASN A 159 13.36 5.29 -23.67
N ASN A 160 13.60 6.02 -24.76
CA ASN A 160 14.92 6.59 -25.05
C ASN A 160 15.15 7.94 -24.34
N ASN A 161 14.17 8.43 -23.57
CA ASN A 161 14.18 9.73 -22.91
C ASN A 161 14.39 9.54 -21.41
N THR A 162 15.63 9.69 -20.95
CA THR A 162 15.93 9.57 -19.53
C THR A 162 15.36 10.74 -18.73
N PRO A 163 14.68 10.50 -17.59
CA PRO A 163 14.45 9.20 -16.95
C PRO A 163 13.13 8.50 -17.34
N ASP A 164 13.17 7.16 -17.48
CA ASP A 164 12.01 6.26 -17.57
C ASP A 164 11.63 5.64 -16.19
N ASP A 165 10.56 4.86 -16.12
CA ASP A 165 10.07 4.27 -14.86
C ASP A 165 11.06 3.26 -14.25
N ILE A 166 11.78 2.49 -15.08
CA ILE A 166 12.84 1.58 -14.59
C ILE A 166 13.97 2.39 -13.95
N THR A 167 14.42 3.45 -14.62
CA THR A 167 15.50 4.33 -14.15
C THR A 167 15.08 5.04 -12.88
N LEU A 168 13.84 5.54 -12.83
CA LEU A 168 13.26 6.13 -11.62
C LEU A 168 13.24 5.13 -10.47
N ALA A 169 12.74 3.90 -10.67
CA ALA A 169 12.71 2.87 -9.64
C ALA A 169 14.10 2.57 -9.08
N LYS A 170 15.09 2.34 -9.97
CA LYS A 170 16.49 2.03 -9.57
C LYS A 170 17.14 3.12 -8.73
N HIS A 171 16.93 4.39 -9.10
CA HIS A 171 17.53 5.54 -8.40
C HIS A 171 16.66 6.08 -7.27
N SER A 172 15.47 5.51 -7.08
CA SER A 172 14.58 5.95 -6.01
C SER A 172 15.09 5.55 -4.63
N ALA A 173 14.51 6.19 -3.62
CA ALA A 173 14.59 5.80 -2.22
C ALA A 173 13.21 6.03 -1.59
N ASP A 174 12.82 5.18 -0.64
CA ASP A 174 11.59 5.32 0.15
C ASP A 174 10.27 5.22 -0.68
N LEU A 175 10.37 4.91 -1.97
CA LEU A 175 9.27 4.63 -2.90
C LEU A 175 8.91 3.13 -2.88
N ASP A 176 7.62 2.79 -2.99
CA ASP A 176 7.16 1.39 -2.99
C ASP A 176 6.56 0.95 -4.33
N ILE A 177 5.80 1.81 -5.00
CA ILE A 177 5.06 1.47 -6.24
C ILE A 177 5.17 2.61 -7.24
N ILE A 178 5.35 2.28 -8.51
CA ILE A 178 5.16 3.15 -9.67
C ILE A 178 3.97 2.61 -10.47
N ILE A 179 2.95 3.44 -10.66
CA ILE A 179 1.84 3.19 -11.57
C ILE A 179 2.07 4.00 -12.84
N GLY A 180 2.41 3.31 -13.93
CA GLY A 180 2.70 3.92 -15.22
C GLY A 180 1.44 4.23 -16.02
N GLY A 181 1.47 5.34 -16.75
CA GLY A 181 0.37 5.82 -17.59
C GLY A 181 0.68 5.93 -19.08
N HIS A 182 1.87 5.52 -19.51
CA HIS A 182 2.22 5.52 -20.93
C HIS A 182 1.87 4.16 -21.54
N PRO A 183 1.07 4.08 -22.62
CA PRO A 183 0.56 2.80 -23.10
C PRO A 183 1.61 1.93 -23.81
N GLU A 184 2.73 2.52 -24.23
CA GLU A 184 3.75 1.82 -25.00
C GLU A 184 4.75 1.09 -24.11
N ASN A 185 5.04 -0.17 -24.46
CA ASN A 185 6.10 -1.02 -23.90
C ASN A 185 5.93 -1.55 -22.46
N PHE A 186 4.75 -1.49 -21.84
CA PHE A 186 4.53 -2.14 -20.55
C PHE A 186 4.35 -3.66 -20.67
N HIS A 187 4.85 -4.37 -19.67
CA HIS A 187 4.68 -5.81 -19.55
C HIS A 187 3.29 -6.12 -19.00
N GLN A 188 2.71 -7.24 -19.44
CA GLN A 188 1.42 -7.74 -18.91
C GLN A 188 1.44 -8.04 -17.40
N HIS A 189 2.64 -8.16 -16.81
CA HIS A 189 2.82 -8.47 -15.41
C HIS A 189 3.61 -7.35 -14.71
N PRO A 190 3.34 -7.08 -13.42
CA PRO A 190 4.17 -6.18 -12.63
C PRO A 190 5.63 -6.62 -12.60
N ILE A 191 6.52 -5.63 -12.52
CA ILE A 191 7.96 -5.83 -12.45
C ILE A 191 8.47 -5.31 -11.13
N ILE A 192 9.39 -6.05 -10.52
CA ILE A 192 10.02 -5.67 -9.26
C ILE A 192 11.45 -5.24 -9.55
N VAL A 193 11.82 -4.06 -9.08
CA VAL A 193 13.15 -3.47 -9.23
C VAL A 193 13.69 -3.11 -7.84
N LEU A 194 14.96 -3.40 -7.58
CA LEU A 194 15.63 -2.92 -6.39
C LEU A 194 16.08 -1.47 -6.57
N ASN A 195 15.76 -0.63 -5.59
CA ASN A 195 16.15 0.77 -5.58
C ASN A 195 17.53 1.01 -4.96
N SER A 196 17.94 2.27 -4.83
CA SER A 196 19.25 2.67 -4.29
C SER A 196 19.53 2.21 -2.85
N LYS A 197 18.51 1.78 -2.12
CA LYS A 197 18.59 1.23 -0.76
C LYS A 197 18.40 -0.29 -0.71
N ASN A 198 18.44 -0.97 -1.85
CA ASN A 198 18.11 -2.40 -2.00
C ASN A 198 16.68 -2.76 -1.56
N SER A 199 15.76 -1.79 -1.58
CA SER A 199 14.34 -2.04 -1.33
C SER A 199 13.60 -2.30 -2.64
N GLU A 200 12.64 -3.21 -2.62
CA GLU A 200 11.77 -3.52 -3.76
C GLU A 200 10.85 -2.35 -4.10
N VAL A 201 10.80 -2.00 -5.38
CA VAL A 201 9.86 -1.08 -6.01
C VAL A 201 9.11 -1.82 -7.09
N ILE A 202 7.78 -1.77 -7.00
CA ILE A 202 6.90 -2.42 -7.97
C ILE A 202 6.57 -1.43 -9.07
N ILE A 203 6.74 -1.83 -10.32
CA ILE A 203 6.32 -1.08 -11.48
C ILE A 203 5.18 -1.85 -12.11
N HIS A 204 4.02 -1.20 -12.25
CA HIS A 204 2.88 -1.78 -12.93
C HIS A 204 2.17 -0.71 -13.75
N ALA A 205 1.69 -1.08 -14.93
CA ALA A 205 0.76 -0.27 -15.67
C ALA A 205 -0.35 -1.17 -16.17
N SER A 206 -1.56 -0.66 -16.14
CA SER A 206 -2.66 -1.23 -16.88
C SER A 206 -2.54 -0.61 -18.26
N SER A 207 -1.68 -1.17 -19.10
CA SER A 207 -1.61 -0.82 -20.51
C SER A 207 -0.88 -1.89 -21.34
N GLY A 208 -1.71 -2.67 -22.04
CA GLY A 208 -1.49 -2.98 -23.45
C GLY A 208 -2.55 -2.23 -24.28
N GLN A 209 -2.68 -2.53 -25.58
CA GLN A 209 -3.70 -1.95 -26.48
C GLN A 209 -5.17 -2.31 -26.11
N THR A 210 -5.41 -2.89 -24.93
CA THR A 210 -6.70 -3.40 -24.48
C THR A 210 -7.10 -2.73 -23.17
N THR A 211 -8.37 -2.37 -23.06
CA THR A 211 -8.98 -1.83 -21.84
C THR A 211 -8.87 -2.82 -20.68
N GLY A 212 -8.58 -2.32 -19.47
CA GLY A 212 -8.34 -3.19 -18.33
C GLY A 212 -8.05 -2.46 -17.03
N TYR A 213 -7.85 -3.26 -15.97
CA TYR A 213 -7.48 -2.81 -14.64
C TYR A 213 -6.29 -3.63 -14.14
N GLY A 214 -5.48 -3.06 -13.26
CA GLY A 214 -4.48 -3.79 -12.49
C GLY A 214 -4.80 -3.74 -11.02
N LYS A 215 -4.52 -4.83 -10.30
CA LYS A 215 -4.72 -4.94 -8.86
C LYS A 215 -3.42 -5.30 -8.15
N ILE A 216 -3.06 -4.50 -7.16
CA ILE A 216 -1.96 -4.74 -6.23
C ILE A 216 -2.53 -4.85 -4.83
N GLU A 217 -2.22 -5.92 -4.12
CA GLU A 217 -2.65 -6.15 -2.74
C GLU A 217 -1.44 -6.12 -1.82
N ILE A 218 -1.48 -5.31 -0.76
CA ILE A 218 -0.44 -5.28 0.27
C ILE A 218 -1.04 -5.71 1.61
N ASP A 219 -0.47 -6.75 2.20
CA ASP A 219 -0.75 -7.17 3.56
C ASP A 219 0.22 -6.47 4.53
N PHE A 220 -0.31 -5.99 5.65
CA PHE A 220 0.45 -5.40 6.74
C PHE A 220 0.41 -6.29 7.98
N ASP A 221 1.51 -6.31 8.74
CA ASP A 221 1.53 -6.93 10.06
C ASP A 221 0.89 -6.03 11.12
N GLU A 222 0.81 -6.53 12.37
CA GLU A 222 0.21 -5.79 13.49
C GLU A 222 0.96 -4.50 13.84
N LEU A 223 2.23 -4.38 13.41
CA LEU A 223 3.08 -3.20 13.58
C LEU A 223 3.00 -2.24 12.38
N GLY A 224 2.14 -2.52 11.39
CA GLY A 224 1.97 -1.70 10.20
C GLY A 224 3.10 -1.83 9.18
N ARG A 225 3.91 -2.89 9.28
CA ARG A 225 4.99 -3.18 8.32
C ARG A 225 4.45 -4.05 7.17
N LYS A 226 4.92 -3.81 5.95
CA LYS A 226 4.56 -4.63 4.77
C LYS A 226 5.00 -6.08 5.01
N LYS A 227 4.09 -7.03 4.81
CA LYS A 227 4.32 -8.46 5.03
C LYS A 227 4.35 -9.24 3.71
N ASN A 228 3.29 -9.08 2.91
CA ASN A 228 3.16 -9.75 1.60
C ASN A 228 2.65 -8.76 0.56
N ILE A 229 2.99 -9.00 -0.70
CA ILE A 229 2.45 -8.27 -1.83
C ILE A 229 1.99 -9.27 -2.89
N ASN A 230 0.75 -9.13 -3.35
CA ASN A 230 0.17 -9.95 -4.43
C ASN A 230 -0.28 -9.06 -5.57
N PHE A 231 -0.31 -9.61 -6.78
CA PHE A 231 -0.74 -8.90 -7.97
C PHE A 231 -1.70 -9.73 -8.80
N THR A 232 -2.63 -9.06 -9.48
CA THR A 232 -3.48 -9.68 -10.49
C THR A 232 -3.60 -8.71 -11.66
N ALA A 233 -3.38 -9.25 -12.86
CA ALA A 233 -3.62 -8.61 -14.15
C ALA A 233 -4.89 -9.21 -14.77
#